data_AF-A0AAW0YIH7-F1
#
_entry.id   AF-A0AAW0YIH7-F1
#
_cell.length_a   1.000
_cell.length_b   1.000
_cell.length_c   1.000
_cell.angle_alpha   90.00
_cell.angle_beta   90.00
_cell.angle_gamma   90.00
#
_symmetry.space_group_name_H-M   'P 1'
#
loop_
_entity.id
_entity.type
_entity.pdbx_description
1 polymer ?
#
loop_
_entity_poly.entity_id
_entity_poly.type
_entity_poly.pdbx_seq_one_letter_code
_entity_poly.pdbx_strand_id
1 'polypeptide(L)'
;GLMVGNMRYEHWVEGAGSKQHHLTLVNKMGAAVVPVAVVTGFWAIIGIILPFIVAKGPNKGVIQVVLVLTASTCWLFWLLSYMHQMNPLIGPQLHNTTILALLYLWDGNITLEDLQAYQPSDDYAHSAIE
;
A
#
# COMPACT_ATOMS: atom_id res chain seq x y z
N GLY A 1 40.89 19.63 25.18
CA GLY A 1 40.50 18.22 25.36
C GLY A 1 39.04 17.97 25.00
N LEU A 2 38.10 18.59 25.72
CA LEU A 2 36.66 18.29 25.64
C LEU A 2 35.95 18.77 24.34
N MET A 3 36.37 19.90 23.76
CA MET A 3 35.80 20.43 22.50
C MET A 3 36.12 19.58 21.25
N VAL A 4 37.19 18.76 21.28
CA VAL A 4 37.61 17.90 20.15
C VAL A 4 36.99 16.51 20.24
N GLY A 5 36.61 16.08 21.45
CA GLY A 5 35.57 15.07 21.60
C GLY A 5 34.30 15.57 20.91
N ASN A 6 33.84 16.76 21.35
CA ASN A 6 32.78 17.63 20.80
C ASN A 6 32.17 17.20 19.46
N MET A 7 32.99 17.50 18.45
CA MET A 7 32.68 17.39 17.04
C MET A 7 32.78 15.97 16.50
N ARG A 8 33.62 15.12 17.11
CA ARG A 8 33.83 13.78 16.57
C ARG A 8 32.63 12.89 16.86
N TYR A 9 32.05 12.97 18.05
CA TYR A 9 30.85 12.17 18.35
C TYR A 9 29.58 12.72 17.70
N GLU A 10 29.43 14.03 17.49
CA GLU A 10 28.32 14.58 16.69
C GLU A 10 28.36 14.03 15.25
N HIS A 11 29.53 14.02 14.62
CA HIS A 11 29.72 13.44 13.27
C HIS A 11 29.47 11.92 13.23
N TRP A 12 29.86 11.17 14.27
CA TRP A 12 29.56 9.73 14.37
C TRP A 12 28.06 9.45 14.56
N VAL A 13 27.36 10.30 15.33
CA VAL A 13 25.90 10.20 15.58
C VAL A 13 25.10 10.56 14.33
N GLU A 14 25.46 11.64 13.63
CA GLU A 14 24.85 12.02 12.34
C GLU A 14 25.08 10.96 11.26
N GLY A 15 26.29 10.39 11.19
CA GLY A 15 26.62 9.31 10.26
C GLY A 15 25.86 8.01 10.52
N ALA A 16 25.65 7.66 11.80
CA ALA A 16 24.86 6.49 12.19
C ALA A 16 23.36 6.70 11.93
N GLY A 17 22.84 7.90 12.22
CA GLY A 17 21.46 8.28 11.96
C GLY A 17 21.14 8.32 10.45
N SER A 18 22.01 8.90 9.65
CA SER A 18 21.87 8.94 8.18
C SER A 18 21.79 7.53 7.58
N LYS A 19 22.66 6.61 8.01
CA LYS A 19 22.64 5.21 7.55
C LYS A 19 21.39 4.48 8.00
N GLN A 20 20.95 4.65 9.26
CA GLN A 20 19.71 4.05 9.76
C GLN A 20 18.50 4.54 8.97
N HIS A 21 18.37 5.85 8.78
CA HIS A 21 17.27 6.46 8.04
C HIS A 21 17.27 6.02 6.57
N HIS A 22 18.45 5.98 5.94
CA HIS A 22 18.59 5.49 4.58
C HIS A 22 18.15 4.02 4.48
N LEU A 23 18.62 3.14 5.39
CA LEU A 23 18.22 1.73 5.43
C LEU A 23 16.71 1.52 5.68
N THR A 24 16.10 2.34 6.54
CA THR A 24 14.64 2.28 6.74
C THR A 24 13.88 2.73 5.51
N LEU A 25 14.36 3.76 4.82
CA LEU A 25 13.77 4.24 3.57
C LEU A 25 13.92 3.20 2.46
N VAL A 26 15.08 2.56 2.30
CA VAL A 26 15.27 1.51 1.29
C VAL A 26 14.37 0.30 1.58
N ASN A 27 14.23 -0.12 2.84
CA ASN A 27 13.30 -1.21 3.20
C ASN A 27 11.83 -0.84 2.97
N LYS A 28 11.42 0.39 3.29
CA LYS A 28 10.06 0.89 3.04
C LYS A 28 9.76 1.00 1.54
N MET A 29 10.72 1.45 0.75
CA MET A 29 10.60 1.50 -0.72
C MET A 29 10.61 0.10 -1.34
N GLY A 30 11.39 -0.83 -0.78
CA GLY A 30 11.43 -2.23 -1.20
C GLY A 30 10.09 -2.95 -1.00
N ALA A 31 9.40 -2.73 0.11
CA ALA A 31 8.08 -3.29 0.37
C ALA A 31 7.02 -2.85 -0.66
N ALA A 32 7.09 -1.60 -1.13
CA ALA A 32 6.23 -1.09 -2.19
C ALA A 32 6.58 -1.62 -3.59
N VAL A 33 7.81 -2.09 -3.80
CA VAL A 33 8.26 -2.65 -5.09
C VAL A 33 7.78 -4.08 -5.31
N VAL A 34 7.59 -4.85 -4.23
CA VAL A 34 7.17 -6.25 -4.28
C VAL A 34 5.85 -6.45 -5.05
N PRO A 35 4.73 -5.77 -4.71
CA PRO A 35 3.47 -5.97 -5.44
C PRO A 35 3.57 -5.54 -6.91
N VAL A 36 4.31 -4.46 -7.20
CA VAL A 36 4.53 -3.98 -8.56
C VAL A 36 5.31 -4.98 -9.40
N ALA A 37 6.38 -5.56 -8.85
CA ALA A 37 7.19 -6.56 -9.54
C ALA A 37 6.41 -7.85 -9.81
N VAL A 38 5.66 -8.35 -8.83
CA VAL A 38 4.90 -9.61 -8.94
C VAL A 38 3.79 -9.48 -9.99
N VAL A 39 2.96 -8.44 -9.91
CA VAL A 39 1.80 -8.30 -10.82
C VAL A 39 2.26 -7.96 -12.24
N THR A 40 3.32 -7.18 -12.40
CA THR A 40 3.92 -6.90 -13.72
C THR A 40 4.53 -8.15 -14.33
N GLY A 41 5.27 -8.94 -13.56
CA GLY A 41 5.83 -10.21 -14.04
C GLY A 41 4.74 -11.20 -14.46
N PHE A 42 3.69 -11.35 -13.65
CA PHE A 42 2.56 -12.23 -13.94
C PHE A 42 1.87 -11.88 -15.27
N TRP A 43 1.49 -10.61 -15.47
CA TRP A 43 0.82 -10.19 -16.71
C TRP A 43 1.76 -10.15 -17.92
N ALA A 44 3.05 -9.85 -17.72
CA ALA A 44 4.04 -9.94 -18.78
C ALA A 44 4.22 -11.38 -19.28
N ILE A 45 4.25 -12.36 -18.37
CA ILE A 45 4.28 -13.78 -18.73
C ILE A 45 3.03 -14.17 -19.54
N ILE A 46 1.85 -13.71 -19.11
CA ILE A 46 0.59 -13.99 -19.82
C ILE A 46 0.53 -13.31 -21.18
N GLY A 47 0.95 -12.05 -21.28
CA GLY A 47 0.91 -11.30 -22.54
C GLY A 47 1.99 -11.72 -23.55
N ILE A 48 3.09 -12.34 -23.09
CA ILE A 48 4.22 -12.71 -23.94
C ILE A 48 4.26 -14.21 -24.18
N ILE A 49 4.28 -15.05 -23.13
CA ILE A 49 4.56 -16.49 -23.26
C ILE A 49 3.34 -17.27 -23.77
N LEU A 50 2.15 -16.99 -23.24
CA LEU A 50 0.91 -17.71 -23.58
C LEU A 50 0.50 -17.61 -25.07
N PRO A 51 0.60 -16.44 -25.74
CA PRO A 51 0.31 -16.31 -27.16
C PRO A 51 1.18 -17.17 -28.08
N PHE A 52 2.40 -17.57 -27.67
CA PHE A 52 3.23 -18.50 -28.46
C PHE A 52 2.81 -19.96 -28.29
N ILE A 53 2.30 -20.34 -27.12
CA ILE A 53 1.92 -21.72 -26.81
C ILE A 53 0.53 -22.06 -27.38
N VAL A 54 -0.44 -21.15 -27.22
CA VAL A 54 -1.87 -21.40 -27.48
C VAL A 54 -2.26 -21.13 -28.94
N ALA A 55 -1.46 -20.37 -29.70
CA ALA A 55 -1.76 -19.97 -31.06
C ALA A 55 -1.56 -21.06 -32.13
N LYS A 56 -2.02 -22.30 -31.86
CA LYS A 56 -1.99 -23.43 -32.79
C LYS A 56 -3.40 -23.68 -33.33
N GLY A 57 -3.70 -23.10 -34.49
CA GLY A 57 -4.97 -23.32 -35.19
C GLY A 57 -5.29 -22.27 -36.26
N PRO A 58 -6.41 -22.43 -36.99
CA PRO A 58 -6.86 -21.48 -38.01
C PRO A 58 -7.11 -20.07 -37.46
N ASN A 59 -7.60 -20.00 -36.21
CA ASN A 59 -7.96 -18.76 -35.52
C ASN A 59 -6.82 -18.16 -34.68
N LYS A 60 -5.56 -18.54 -34.97
CA LYS A 60 -4.39 -18.16 -34.17
C LYS A 60 -4.25 -16.65 -33.96
N GLY A 61 -4.54 -15.84 -34.98
CA GLY A 61 -4.40 -14.38 -34.90
C GLY A 61 -5.38 -13.76 -33.91
N VAL A 62 -6.64 -14.19 -33.92
CA VAL A 62 -7.67 -13.69 -33.00
C VAL A 62 -7.32 -14.07 -31.56
N ILE A 63 -6.90 -15.31 -31.33
CA ILE A 63 -6.52 -15.78 -29.98
C ILE A 63 -5.30 -15.02 -29.46
N GLN A 64 -4.29 -14.77 -30.31
CA GLN A 64 -3.12 -13.97 -29.92
C GLN A 64 -3.50 -12.54 -29.54
N VAL A 65 -4.30 -11.88 -30.40
CA VAL A 65 -4.70 -10.50 -30.15
C VAL A 65 -5.52 -10.41 -28.86
N VAL A 66 -6.52 -11.28 -28.66
CA VAL A 66 -7.35 -11.26 -27.44
C VAL A 66 -6.50 -11.48 -26.19
N LEU A 67 -5.55 -12.44 -26.19
CA LEU A 67 -4.67 -12.68 -25.04
C LEU A 67 -3.78 -11.48 -24.72
N VAL A 68 -3.18 -10.83 -25.74
CA VAL A 68 -2.33 -9.64 -25.56
C VAL A 68 -3.16 -8.43 -25.11
N LEU A 69 -4.34 -8.23 -25.69
CA LEU A 69 -5.23 -7.12 -25.34
C LEU A 69 -5.77 -7.27 -23.91
N THR A 70 -6.20 -8.45 -23.51
CA THR A 70 -6.63 -8.72 -22.14
C THR A 70 -5.48 -8.55 -21.16
N ALA A 71 -4.30 -9.09 -21.44
CA ALA A 71 -3.14 -8.94 -20.56
C ALA A 71 -2.74 -7.48 -20.37
N SER A 72 -2.70 -6.70 -21.44
CA SER A 72 -2.35 -5.27 -21.39
C SER A 72 -3.40 -4.43 -20.68
N THR A 73 -4.68 -4.62 -20.96
CA THR A 73 -5.78 -3.88 -20.32
C THR A 73 -5.90 -4.20 -18.83
N CYS A 74 -5.80 -5.48 -18.44
CA CYS A 74 -5.81 -5.87 -17.03
C CYS A 74 -4.57 -5.34 -16.29
N TRP A 75 -3.39 -5.36 -16.90
CA TRP A 75 -2.18 -4.79 -16.29
C TRP A 75 -2.29 -3.27 -16.12
N LEU A 76 -2.76 -2.54 -17.14
CA LEU A 76 -2.95 -1.09 -17.07
C LEU A 76 -3.98 -0.69 -16.02
N PHE A 77 -5.12 -1.39 -15.96
CA PHE A 77 -6.15 -1.15 -14.95
C PHE A 77 -5.62 -1.35 -13.53
N TRP A 78 -4.89 -2.44 -13.30
CA TRP A 78 -4.25 -2.71 -12.02
C TRP A 78 -3.23 -1.63 -11.65
N LEU A 79 -2.33 -1.27 -12.59
CA LEU A 79 -1.29 -0.28 -12.33
C LEU A 79 -1.90 1.09 -12.03
N LEU A 80 -2.92 1.50 -12.79
CA LEU A 80 -3.56 2.79 -12.61
C LEU A 80 -4.26 2.90 -11.25
N SER A 81 -4.99 1.85 -10.84
CA SER A 81 -5.62 1.80 -9.52
C SER A 81 -4.60 1.78 -8.39
N TYR A 82 -3.47 1.09 -8.58
CA TYR A 82 -2.35 1.10 -7.63
C TYR A 82 -1.74 2.51 -7.51
N MET A 83 -1.46 3.19 -8.62
CA MET A 83 -0.86 4.53 -8.60
C MET A 83 -1.79 5.58 -7.98
N HIS A 84 -3.09 5.48 -8.21
CA HIS A 84 -4.08 6.38 -7.62
C HIS A 84 -4.01 6.39 -6.08
N GLN A 85 -3.66 5.26 -5.47
CA GLN A 85 -3.63 5.10 -4.01
C GLN A 85 -2.27 5.45 -3.38
N MET A 86 -1.21 5.71 -4.16
CA MET A 86 0.12 5.99 -3.60
C MET A 86 0.27 7.40 -3.00
N ASN A 87 -0.59 8.34 -3.36
CA ASN A 87 -0.63 9.68 -2.75
C ASN A 87 -2.08 10.11 -2.52
N PRO A 88 -2.78 9.49 -1.55
CA PRO A 88 -4.17 9.80 -1.29
C PRO A 88 -4.29 11.19 -0.66
N LEU A 89 -4.96 12.10 -1.35
CA LEU A 89 -5.21 13.48 -0.87
C LEU A 89 -6.41 13.57 0.09
N ILE A 90 -7.24 12.53 0.12
CA ILE A 90 -8.48 12.46 0.92
C ILE A 90 -8.49 11.14 1.67
N GLY A 91 -8.67 11.22 2.99
CA GLY A 91 -8.90 10.08 3.85
C GLY A 91 -10.39 9.70 3.91
N PRO A 92 -10.71 8.44 4.26
CA PRO A 92 -12.09 8.01 4.43
C PRO A 92 -12.73 8.73 5.63
N GLN A 93 -13.95 9.25 5.44
CA GLN A 93 -14.75 9.87 6.51
C GLN A 93 -15.65 8.79 7.12
N LEU A 94 -15.38 8.40 8.37
CA LEU A 94 -16.15 7.40 9.10
C LEU A 94 -16.87 8.04 10.29
N HIS A 95 -18.07 7.55 10.57
CA HIS A 95 -18.77 7.88 11.81
C HIS A 95 -18.01 7.30 13.02
N ASN A 96 -18.08 7.98 14.16
CA ASN A 96 -17.28 7.66 15.35
C ASN A 96 -17.50 6.21 15.83
N THR A 97 -18.72 5.68 15.75
CA THR A 97 -19.01 4.27 16.09
C THR A 97 -18.25 3.29 15.20
N THR A 98 -18.16 3.56 13.89
CA THR A 98 -17.40 2.73 12.93
C THR A 98 -15.91 2.78 13.23
N ILE A 99 -15.36 3.95 13.61
CA ILE A 99 -13.95 4.08 13.99
C ILE A 99 -13.65 3.24 15.24
N LEU A 100 -14.49 3.32 16.27
CA LEU A 100 -14.34 2.54 17.51
C LEU A 100 -14.41 1.02 17.24
N ALA A 101 -15.33 0.59 16.38
CA ALA A 101 -15.42 -0.81 15.97
C ALA A 101 -14.15 -1.26 15.21
N LEU A 102 -13.60 -0.41 14.34
CA LEU A 102 -12.38 -0.70 13.59
C LEU A 102 -11.16 -0.84 14.51
N LEU A 103 -11.02 0.06 15.49
CA LEU A 103 -9.95 0.00 16.47
C LEU A 103 -10.08 -1.22 17.39
N TYR A 104 -11.30 -1.62 17.75
CA TYR A 104 -11.52 -2.86 18.51
C TYR A 104 -11.16 -4.12 17.71
N LEU A 105 -11.60 -4.21 16.44
CA LEU A 105 -11.43 -5.42 15.61
C LEU A 105 -10.04 -5.56 15.00
N TRP A 106 -9.40 -4.44 14.64
CA TRP A 106 -8.16 -4.43 13.87
C TRP A 106 -6.95 -3.97 14.68
N ASP A 107 -7.09 -2.93 15.51
CA ASP A 107 -5.96 -2.35 16.27
C ASP A 107 -5.77 -3.05 17.64
N GLY A 108 -6.86 -3.56 18.24
CA GLY A 108 -6.82 -4.30 19.50
C GLY A 108 -6.45 -3.47 20.72
N ASN A 109 -6.33 -2.15 20.57
CA ASN A 109 -5.92 -1.21 21.62
C ASN A 109 -7.10 -0.66 22.45
N ILE A 110 -8.33 -1.10 22.14
CA ILE A 110 -9.56 -0.70 22.85
C ILE A 110 -10.16 -1.94 23.50
N THR A 111 -10.51 -1.86 24.77
CA THR A 111 -11.17 -2.94 25.50
C THR A 111 -12.69 -2.76 25.51
N LEU A 112 -13.43 -3.82 25.84
CA LEU A 112 -14.88 -3.75 25.97
C LEU A 112 -15.32 -2.74 27.04
N GLU A 113 -14.50 -2.53 28.07
CA GLU A 113 -14.73 -1.55 29.12
C GLU A 113 -14.67 -0.12 28.56
N ASP A 114 -13.72 0.16 27.66
CA ASP A 114 -13.59 1.47 27.00
C ASP A 114 -14.77 1.75 26.04
N LEU A 115 -15.27 0.71 25.36
CA LEU A 115 -16.47 0.81 24.51
C LEU A 115 -17.74 1.07 25.32
N GLN A 116 -17.81 0.52 26.54
CA GLN A 116 -18.92 0.74 27.47
C GLN A 116 -18.83 2.11 28.16
N ALA A 117 -17.61 2.61 28.40
CA ALA A 117 -17.37 3.93 28.98
C ALA A 117 -17.49 5.08 27.97
N TYR A 118 -17.49 4.79 26.67
CA TYR A 118 -17.64 5.79 25.62
C TYR A 118 -19.06 6.41 25.63
N GLN A 119 -19.15 7.67 26.06
CA GLN A 119 -20.34 8.51 25.91
C GLN A 119 -20.13 9.45 24.72
N PRO A 120 -20.98 9.44 23.68
CA PRO A 120 -20.87 10.37 22.57
C PRO A 120 -21.13 11.80 23.04
N SER A 121 -20.27 12.76 22.68
CA SER A 121 -20.51 14.18 22.97
C SER A 121 -21.71 14.71 22.18
N ASP A 122 -22.54 15.54 22.83
CA ASP A 122 -23.86 15.98 22.34
C ASP A 122 -23.85 16.61 20.94
N ASP A 123 -22.72 17.20 20.52
CA ASP A 123 -22.52 17.76 19.17
C ASP A 123 -22.69 16.74 18.03
N TYR A 124 -22.59 15.43 18.30
CA TYR A 124 -22.73 14.36 17.29
C TYR A 124 -23.97 13.48 17.47
N ALA A 125 -24.78 13.71 18.50
CA ALA A 125 -25.95 12.88 18.82
C ALA A 125 -26.97 12.81 17.67
N HIS A 126 -27.08 13.89 16.88
CA HIS A 126 -27.96 13.95 15.71
C HIS A 126 -27.48 13.13 14.50
N SER A 127 -26.20 12.73 14.45
CA SER A 127 -25.61 11.99 13.32
C SER A 127 -25.47 10.48 13.57
N ALA A 128 -25.79 10.02 14.79
CA ALA A 128 -25.70 8.62 15.19
C ALA A 128 -27.04 7.87 15.13
N ILE A 129 -28.15 8.57 14.84
CA ILE A 129 -29.53 8.06 14.86
C ILE A 129 -30.13 7.92 13.43
N GLU A 130 -29.46 8.41 12.38
CA GLU A 130 -29.76 8.11 10.96
C GLU A 130 -28.75 7.12 10.37
#